data_AF-A0A844FAZ2-F1
#
_entry.id   AF-A0A844FAZ2-F1
#
_cell.length_a   1.000
_cell.length_b   1.000
_cell.length_c   1.000
_cell.angle_alpha   90.00
_cell.angle_beta   90.00
_cell.angle_gamma   90.00
#
_symmetry.space_group_name_H-M   'P 1'
#
loop_
_entity.id
_entity.type
_entity.pdbx_description
1 polymer ?
#
loop_
_entity_poly.entity_id
_entity_poly.type
_entity_poly.pdbx_seq_one_letter_code
_entity_poly.pdbx_strand_id
1 'polypeptide(L)'
;MADFFEELGKRISDVASDLGKKTEDTIEIQKIKGEIRSLKRANDRDLMDLGRMVYDKFQKGEIPDTDYIDLCDNIEKREEEIERQEEEIVRIKEDI
;
A
#
# COMPACT_ATOMS: atom_id res chain seq x y z
N MET A 1 -13.68 7.07 -3.83
CA MET A 1 -12.61 6.91 -4.85
C MET A 1 -11.47 7.89 -4.65
N ALA A 2 -11.74 9.19 -4.44
CA ALA A 2 -10.69 10.14 -4.03
C ALA A 2 -9.94 9.66 -2.78
N ASP A 3 -10.66 9.11 -1.79
CA ASP A 3 -10.09 8.62 -0.54
C ASP A 3 -9.10 7.47 -0.74
N PHE A 4 -9.35 6.53 -1.66
CA PHE A 4 -8.44 5.42 -1.97
C PHE A 4 -7.10 5.91 -2.56
N PHE A 5 -7.15 6.87 -3.50
CA PHE A 5 -5.94 7.46 -4.07
C PHE A 5 -5.21 8.36 -3.05
N GLU A 6 -5.96 9.01 -2.17
CA GLU A 6 -5.40 9.83 -1.10
C GLU A 6 -4.71 8.97 -0.04
N GLU A 7 -5.29 7.82 0.30
CA GLU A 7 -4.76 6.86 1.26
C GLU A 7 -3.57 6.07 0.70
N LEU A 8 -3.58 5.73 -0.60
CA LEU A 8 -2.39 5.29 -1.34
C LEU A 8 -1.29 6.35 -1.28
N GLY A 9 -1.63 7.62 -1.52
CA GLY A 9 -0.68 8.73 -1.40
C GLY A 9 -0.08 8.86 0.00
N LYS A 10 -0.88 8.66 1.06
CA LYS A 10 -0.45 8.70 2.46
C LYS A 10 0.46 7.52 2.83
N ARG A 11 0.06 6.28 2.52
CA ARG A 11 0.88 5.07 2.77
C ARG A 11 2.22 5.12 2.04
N ILE A 12 2.26 5.70 0.84
CA ILE A 12 3.51 5.93 0.09
C ILE A 12 4.41 6.96 0.80
N SER A 13 3.82 8.03 1.37
CA SER A 13 4.57 9.05 2.10
C SER A 13 5.22 8.50 3.38
N ASP A 14 4.57 7.55 4.05
CA ASP A 14 5.05 6.99 5.32
C ASP A 14 6.25 6.04 5.14
N VAL A 15 6.40 5.40 3.98
CA VAL A 15 7.56 4.53 3.65
C VAL A 15 8.83 5.33 3.29
N ALA A 16 8.77 6.67 3.34
CA ALA A 16 9.94 7.55 3.29
C ALA A 16 10.63 7.72 4.66
N SER A 17 9.95 7.39 5.76
CA SER A 17 10.35 7.77 7.12
C SER A 17 11.33 6.81 7.80
N ASP A 18 11.29 5.52 7.47
CA ASP A 18 12.05 4.51 8.22
C ASP A 18 13.24 3.97 7.43
N LEU A 19 14.34 4.73 7.48
CA LEU A 19 15.67 4.15 7.34
C LEU A 19 16.60 4.73 8.42
N GLY A 20 16.41 4.19 9.63
CA GLY A 20 17.44 3.96 10.65
C GLY A 20 18.46 5.06 10.89
N LYS A 21 18.25 5.80 11.99
CA LYS A 21 19.28 6.61 12.65
C LYS A 21 20.53 5.75 12.94
N LYS A 22 21.71 6.34 12.71
CA LYS A 22 23.09 5.92 13.10
C LYS A 22 23.88 5.08 12.08
N THR A 23 24.46 5.74 11.09
CA THR A 23 25.89 5.59 10.73
C THR A 23 26.31 6.83 9.96
N GLU A 24 27.57 7.25 10.06
CA GLU A 24 28.14 8.38 9.33
C GLU A 24 27.88 8.19 7.82
N ASP A 25 26.95 8.97 7.27
CA ASP A 25 26.45 8.79 5.90
C ASP A 25 27.57 9.12 4.91
N THR A 26 28.19 8.11 4.31
CA THR A 26 29.13 8.30 3.20
C THR A 26 28.38 8.81 1.96
N ILE A 27 29.07 9.53 1.07
CA ILE A 27 28.48 10.08 -0.17
C ILE A 27 27.80 8.98 -1.02
N GLU A 28 28.38 7.78 -1.05
CA GLU A 28 27.82 6.63 -1.75
C GLU A 28 26.49 6.17 -1.15
N ILE A 29 26.38 6.12 0.19
CA ILE A 29 25.13 5.79 0.88
C ILE A 29 24.05 6.82 0.53
N GLN A 30 24.37 8.11 0.52
CA GLN A 30 23.41 9.16 0.16
C GLN A 30 22.97 9.07 -1.31
N LYS A 31 23.89 8.73 -2.22
CA LYS A 31 23.56 8.50 -3.64
C LYS A 31 22.58 7.33 -3.80
N ILE A 32 22.87 6.18 -3.17
CA ILE A 32 22.00 5.00 -3.20
C ILE A 32 20.62 5.33 -2.61
N LYS A 33 20.58 6.03 -1.47
CA LYS A 33 19.31 6.50 -0.87
C LYS A 33 18.55 7.44 -1.81
N GLY A 34 19.24 8.28 -2.58
CA GLY A 34 18.63 9.16 -3.60
C GLY A 34 18.02 8.39 -4.77
N GLU A 35 18.75 7.40 -5.29
CA GLU A 35 18.29 6.51 -6.37
C GLU A 35 17.05 5.71 -5.93
N ILE A 36 17.07 5.13 -4.73
CA ILE A 36 15.91 4.43 -4.15
C ILE A 36 14.69 5.35 -4.09
N ARG A 37 14.84 6.61 -3.66
CA ARG A 37 13.72 7.56 -3.63
C ARG A 37 13.20 7.89 -5.03
N SER A 38 14.08 7.98 -6.03
CA SER A 38 13.67 8.23 -7.42
C SER A 38 12.88 7.05 -8.00
N LEU A 39 13.36 5.83 -7.78
CA LEU A 39 12.69 4.60 -8.20
C LEU A 39 11.31 4.43 -7.55
N LYS A 40 11.20 4.70 -6.24
CA LYS A 40 9.91 4.68 -5.52
C LYS A 40 8.91 5.65 -6.17
N ARG A 41 9.31 6.90 -6.39
CA ARG A 41 8.46 7.91 -7.06
C ARG A 41 8.06 7.54 -8.48
N ALA A 42 8.87 6.76 -9.19
CA ALA A 42 8.51 6.25 -10.51
C ALA A 42 7.40 5.20 -10.40
N ASN A 43 7.55 4.23 -9.51
CA ASN A 43 6.51 3.24 -9.25
C ASN A 43 5.19 3.89 -8.80
N ASP A 44 5.25 4.96 -8.00
CA ASP A 44 4.05 5.67 -7.55
C ASP A 44 3.25 6.26 -8.73
N ARG A 45 3.96 6.83 -9.72
CA ARG A 45 3.33 7.36 -10.93
C ARG A 45 2.70 6.24 -11.75
N ASP A 46 3.43 5.14 -11.94
CA ASP A 46 2.95 4.00 -12.72
C ASP A 46 1.71 3.35 -12.07
N LEU A 47 1.67 3.26 -10.73
CA LEU A 47 0.50 2.76 -9.99
C LEU A 47 -0.70 3.71 -10.14
N MET A 48 -0.48 5.02 -10.08
CA MET A 48 -1.54 6.01 -10.27
C MET A 48 -2.11 5.95 -11.69
N ASP A 49 -1.25 5.82 -12.70
CA ASP A 49 -1.66 5.70 -14.09
C ASP A 49 -2.38 4.36 -14.34
N LEU A 50 -1.93 3.26 -13.72
CA LEU A 50 -2.64 1.99 -13.74
C LEU A 50 -4.05 2.12 -13.14
N GLY A 51 -4.19 2.76 -11.97
CA GLY A 51 -5.49 3.02 -11.35
C GLY A 51 -6.42 3.85 -12.24
N ARG A 52 -5.89 4.87 -12.93
CA ARG A 52 -6.65 5.65 -13.92
C ARG A 52 -7.07 4.82 -15.12
N MET A 53 -6.18 3.99 -15.67
CA MET A 53 -6.50 3.10 -16.79
C MET A 53 -7.60 2.10 -16.43
N VAL A 54 -7.58 1.56 -15.21
CA VAL A 54 -8.65 0.69 -14.71
C VAL A 54 -9.94 1.49 -14.58
N TYR A 55 -9.91 2.68 -13.97
CA TYR A 55 -11.12 3.51 -13.83
C TYR A 55 -11.74 3.92 -15.17
N ASP A 56 -10.92 4.29 -16.16
CA ASP A 56 -11.41 4.63 -17.51
C ASP A 56 -12.11 3.43 -18.17
N LYS A 57 -11.58 2.22 -18.00
CA LYS A 57 -12.22 0.99 -18.49
C LYS A 57 -13.50 0.69 -17.74
N PHE A 58 -13.55 0.93 -16.43
CA PHE A 58 -14.77 0.82 -15.63
C PHE A 58 -15.87 1.75 -16.18
N GLN A 59 -15.56 3.03 -16.38
CA GLN A 59 -16.53 4.02 -16.87
C GLN A 59 -17.09 3.68 -18.25
N LYS A 60 -16.31 3.00 -19.10
CA LYS A 60 -16.73 2.56 -20.42
C LYS A 60 -17.47 1.22 -20.43
N GLY A 61 -17.62 0.57 -19.27
CA GLY A 61 -18.16 -0.79 -19.18
C GLY A 61 -17.27 -1.83 -19.88
N GLU A 62 -15.98 -1.52 -20.06
CA GLU A 62 -14.97 -2.37 -20.71
C GLU A 62 -14.24 -3.25 -19.70
N ILE A 63 -14.48 -3.04 -18.40
CA ILE A 63 -14.19 -4.03 -17.39
C ILE A 63 -15.31 -5.08 -17.45
N PRO A 64 -15.02 -6.34 -17.81
CA PRO A 64 -15.94 -7.42 -17.53
C PRO A 64 -16.07 -7.52 -16.00
N ASP A 65 -17.17 -6.98 -15.47
CA ASP A 65 -17.55 -7.03 -14.06
C ASP A 65 -17.50 -8.47 -13.56
N THR A 66 -16.44 -8.85 -12.83
CA THR A 66 -16.41 -9.85 -11.73
C THR A 66 -15.00 -10.10 -11.18
N ASP A 67 -13.95 -10.01 -12.01
CA ASP A 67 -12.61 -10.54 -11.63
C ASP A 67 -11.97 -9.85 -10.41
N TYR A 68 -12.27 -8.57 -10.19
CA TYR A 68 -11.75 -7.82 -9.04
C TYR A 68 -12.65 -7.90 -7.82
N ILE A 69 -13.95 -8.15 -8.00
CA ILE A 69 -14.89 -8.28 -6.89
C ILE A 69 -14.51 -9.48 -6.05
N ASP A 70 -14.24 -10.62 -6.69
CA ASP A 70 -13.78 -11.83 -5.99
C ASP A 70 -12.45 -11.59 -5.24
N LEU A 71 -11.55 -10.79 -5.80
CA LEU A 71 -10.30 -10.44 -5.13
C LEU A 71 -10.53 -9.49 -3.95
N CYS A 72 -11.39 -8.48 -4.09
CA CYS A 72 -11.76 -7.56 -3.02
C CYS A 72 -12.48 -8.29 -1.88
N ASP A 73 -13.48 -9.13 -2.19
CA ASP A 73 -14.19 -9.97 -1.22
C ASP A 73 -13.22 -10.91 -0.47
N ASN A 74 -12.22 -11.44 -1.17
CA ASN A 74 -11.20 -12.28 -0.55
C ASN A 74 -10.21 -11.49 0.31
N ILE A 75 -9.97 -10.21 0.02
CA ILE A 75 -9.15 -9.34 0.86
C ILE A 75 -9.92 -8.98 2.13
N GLU A 76 -11.17 -8.54 2.00
CA GLU A 76 -12.05 -8.18 3.12
C GLU A 76 -12.21 -9.34 4.11
N LYS A 77 -12.50 -10.55 3.62
CA LYS A 77 -12.58 -11.75 4.47
C LYS A 77 -11.29 -12.06 5.25
N ARG A 78 -10.13 -11.75 4.66
CA ARG A 78 -8.84 -11.96 5.34
C ARG A 78 -8.58 -10.88 6.38
N GLU A 79 -8.95 -9.63 6.10
CA GLU A 79 -8.83 -8.52 7.05
C GLU A 79 -9.71 -8.77 8.29
N GLU A 80 -10.97 -9.17 8.10
CA GLU A 80 -11.85 -9.56 9.22
C GLU A 80 -11.29 -10.71 10.06
N GLU A 81 -10.69 -11.71 9.40
CA GLU A 81 -10.11 -12.86 10.09
C GLU A 81 -8.86 -12.47 10.89
N ILE A 82 -8.03 -11.58 10.35
CA ILE A 82 -6.88 -11.02 11.06
C ILE A 82 -7.36 -10.25 12.30
N GLU A 83 -8.37 -9.39 12.17
CA GLU A 83 -8.91 -8.62 13.30
C GLU A 83 -9.45 -9.55 14.40
N ARG A 84 -10.21 -10.60 14.03
CA ARG A 84 -10.66 -11.63 14.99
C ARG A 84 -9.50 -12.30 15.73
N GLN A 85 -8.45 -12.65 15.01
CA GLN A 85 -7.27 -13.29 15.60
C GLN A 85 -6.49 -12.33 16.51
N GLU A 86 -6.38 -11.05 16.14
CA GLU A 86 -5.77 -10.02 16.96
C GLU A 86 -6.56 -9.81 18.27
N GLU A 87 -7.88 -9.75 18.20
CA GLU A 87 -8.74 -9.67 19.40
C GLU A 87 -8.60 -10.89 20.32
N GLU A 88 -8.50 -12.10 19.75
CA GLU A 88 -8.31 -13.32 20.53
C GLU A 88 -6.95 -13.34 21.23
N ILE A 89 -5.89 -12.89 20.54
CA ILE A 89 -4.56 -12.71 21.15
C ILE A 89 -4.61 -11.70 22.30
N VAL A 90 -5.33 -10.60 22.16
CA VAL A 90 -5.51 -9.61 23.23
C VAL A 90 -6.21 -10.24 24.43
N ARG A 91 -7.33 -10.94 24.22
CA ARG A 91 -8.07 -11.63 25.30
C ARG A 91 -7.20 -12.61 26.07
N ILE A 92 -6.44 -13.46 25.36
CA ILE A 92 -5.53 -14.43 26.00
C ILE A 92 -4.44 -13.72 26.81
N LYS A 93 -3.93 -12.57 26.34
CA LYS A 93 -2.91 -11.80 27.06
C LYS A 93 -3.46 -11.08 28.29
N GLU A 94 -4.75 -10.73 28.30
CA GLU A 94 -5.41 -10.10 29.46
C GLU A 94 -5.81 -11.12 30.54
N ASP A 95 -5.99 -12.38 30.17
CA ASP A 95 -6.30 -13.49 31.08
C ASP A 95 -5.05 -14.13 31.77
N ILE A 96 -3.83 -13.65 31.47
CA ILE A 96 -2.55 -14.05 32.09
C ILE A 96 -2.04 -12.96 33.03
#